data_AF-A0A2J0KJM7-F1
#
_entry.id   AF-A0A2J0KJM7-F1
#
_cell.length_a   1.000
_cell.length_b   1.000
_cell.length_c   1.000
_cell.angle_alpha   90.00
_cell.angle_beta   90.00
_cell.angle_gamma   90.00
#
_symmetry.space_group_name_H-M   'P 1'
#
loop_
_entity.id
_entity.type
_entity.pdbx_description
1 polymer ?
#
loop_
_entity_poly.entity_id
_entity_poly.type
_entity_poly.pdbx_seq_one_letter_code
_entity_poly.pdbx_strand_id
1 'polypeptide(L)'
;MENGSDAIIVTGKWTGQSPDINELKEIRSAVGSFPILVGSGTDKNNVSELFKYANGAIVSTSLKEGNITEDVNVKSYAQRIDEEKVKILVGLIKI
;
A
#
# COMPACT_ATOMS: atom_id res chain seq x y z
N MET A 1 17.34 -6.67 8.33
CA MET A 1 18.25 -5.66 8.91
C MET A 1 19.63 -6.24 9.16
N GLU A 2 19.74 -7.38 9.87
CA GLU A 2 21.02 -8.09 10.06
C GLU A 2 21.64 -8.68 8.78
N ASN A 3 20.82 -9.06 7.79
CA ASN A 3 21.27 -9.65 6.53
C ASN A 3 21.27 -8.65 5.34
N GLY A 4 21.35 -7.34 5.61
CA GLY A 4 21.55 -6.32 4.55
C GLY A 4 20.31 -5.95 3.70
N SER A 5 19.09 -6.15 4.22
CA SER A 5 17.87 -5.63 3.59
C SER A 5 17.79 -4.09 3.68
N ASP A 6 17.26 -3.42 2.65
CA ASP A 6 17.06 -1.96 2.65
C ASP A 6 15.65 -1.50 3.11
N ALA A 7 14.65 -2.39 3.04
CA ALA A 7 13.28 -2.10 3.47
C ALA A 7 12.52 -3.39 3.84
N ILE A 8 11.41 -3.25 4.56
CA ILE A 8 10.42 -4.32 4.80
C ILE A 8 9.11 -3.95 4.10
N ILE A 9 8.49 -4.93 3.42
CA ILE A 9 7.13 -4.80 2.89
C ILE A 9 6.18 -5.49 3.88
N VAL A 10 5.20 -4.74 4.38
CA VAL A 10 4.14 -5.24 5.28
C VAL A 10 2.85 -5.40 4.49
N THR A 11 2.32 -6.62 4.45
CA THR A 11 1.08 -6.97 3.74
C THR A 11 0.00 -7.38 4.73
N GLY A 12 -1.25 -7.00 4.46
CA GLY A 12 -2.41 -7.58 5.12
C GLY A 12 -2.60 -9.05 4.75
N LYS A 13 -3.53 -9.73 5.45
CA LYS A 13 -3.76 -11.18 5.30
C LYS A 13 -4.27 -11.60 3.92
N TRP A 14 -4.90 -10.69 3.17
CA TRP A 14 -5.47 -10.98 1.84
C TRP A 14 -5.39 -9.80 0.87
N THR A 15 -5.56 -10.06 -0.43
CA THR A 15 -5.49 -9.04 -1.48
C THR A 15 -6.50 -7.92 -1.25
N GLY A 16 -6.06 -6.66 -1.30
CA GLY A 16 -6.93 -5.50 -1.07
C GLY A 16 -7.25 -5.21 0.40
N GLN A 17 -6.78 -6.03 1.35
CA GLN A 17 -6.86 -5.71 2.78
C GLN A 17 -5.59 -4.98 3.23
N SER A 18 -5.78 -3.84 3.88
CA SER A 18 -4.68 -3.09 4.50
C SER A 18 -4.13 -3.89 5.69
N PRO A 19 -2.83 -3.79 6.00
CA PRO A 19 -2.34 -4.14 7.34
C PRO A 19 -3.14 -3.41 8.42
N ASP A 20 -3.31 -4.06 9.58
CA ASP A 20 -3.87 -3.40 10.75
C ASP A 20 -2.94 -2.25 11.16
N ILE A 21 -3.51 -1.08 11.44
CA ILE A 21 -2.73 0.10 11.82
C ILE A 21 -1.97 -0.12 13.13
N ASN A 22 -2.51 -0.92 14.05
CA ASN A 22 -1.86 -1.24 15.32
C ASN A 22 -0.63 -2.14 15.08
N GLU A 23 -0.76 -3.13 14.19
CA GLU A 23 0.36 -3.98 13.76
C GLU A 23 1.45 -3.13 13.09
N LEU A 24 1.07 -2.21 12.19
CA LEU A 24 2.02 -1.32 11.53
C LEU A 24 2.74 -0.40 12.54
N LYS A 25 2.03 0.07 13.57
CA LYS A 25 2.60 0.88 14.66
C LYS A 25 3.56 0.08 15.52
N GLU A 26 3.24 -1.17 15.84
CA GLU A 26 4.12 -2.09 16.56
C GLU A 26 5.40 -2.34 15.76
N ILE A 27 5.27 -2.63 14.46
CA ILE A 27 6.42 -2.81 13.55
C ILE A 27 7.29 -1.55 13.52
N ARG A 28 6.69 -0.37 13.30
CA ARG A 28 7.43 0.90 13.33
C ARG A 28 8.19 1.09 14.65
N SER A 29 7.56 0.76 15.78
CA SER A 29 8.21 0.85 17.09
C SER A 29 9.39 -0.12 17.23
N ALA A 30 9.29 -1.32 16.65
CA ALA A 30 10.34 -2.32 16.69
C ALA A 30 11.53 -2.01 15.76
N VAL A 31 11.28 -1.49 14.55
CA VAL A 31 12.32 -1.29 13.53
C VAL A 31 12.90 0.14 13.50
N GLY A 32 12.35 1.05 14.31
CA GLY A 32 12.84 2.42 14.41
C GLY A 32 12.72 3.19 13.10
N SER A 33 13.81 3.75 12.60
CA SER A 33 13.85 4.52 11.34
C SER A 33 13.96 3.67 10.08
N PHE A 34 14.04 2.33 10.21
CA PHE A 34 14.20 1.45 9.06
C PHE A 34 13.00 1.56 8.10
N PRO A 35 13.22 1.56 6.76
CA PRO A 35 12.14 1.80 5.80
C PRO A 35 11.05 0.71 5.80
N ILE A 36 9.79 1.16 5.79
CA ILE A 36 8.60 0.30 5.71
C ILE A 36 7.79 0.66 4.47
N LEU A 37 7.39 -0.34 3.69
CA LEU A 37 6.44 -0.20 2.59
C LEU A 37 5.17 -0.99 2.91
N VAL A 38 4.00 -0.45 2.59
CA VAL A 38 2.73 -1.19 2.68
C VAL A 38 2.46 -1.90 1.35
N GLY A 39 2.28 -3.22 1.37
CA GLY A 39 2.16 -4.04 0.15
C GLY A 39 0.73 -4.37 -0.29
N SER A 40 -0.29 -4.08 0.52
CA SER A 40 -1.68 -4.39 0.17
C SER A 40 -2.69 -3.43 0.80
N GLY A 41 -3.82 -3.27 0.11
CA GLY A 41 -5.02 -2.61 0.63
C GLY A 41 -4.93 -1.12 0.94
N THR A 42 -3.86 -0.45 0.47
CA THR A 42 -3.82 1.02 0.49
C THR A 42 -4.85 1.60 -0.47
N ASP A 43 -5.61 2.59 0.00
CA ASP A 43 -6.58 3.35 -0.77
C ASP A 43 -6.65 4.82 -0.30
N LYS A 44 -7.50 5.63 -0.95
CA LYS A 44 -7.67 7.04 -0.61
C LYS A 44 -8.20 7.30 0.81
N ASN A 45 -8.80 6.31 1.46
CA ASN A 45 -9.40 6.48 2.78
C ASN A 45 -8.40 6.18 3.90
N ASN A 46 -7.41 5.32 3.64
CA ASN A 46 -6.44 4.90 4.67
C ASN A 46 -5.00 5.38 4.43
N VAL A 47 -4.66 5.88 3.23
CA VAL A 47 -3.27 6.22 2.89
C VAL A 47 -2.64 7.21 3.88
N SER A 48 -3.36 8.26 4.28
CA SER A 48 -2.83 9.27 5.21
C SER A 48 -2.54 8.69 6.60
N GLU A 49 -3.32 7.70 7.05
CA GLU A 49 -3.11 7.06 8.35
C GLU A 49 -1.93 6.09 8.29
N LEU A 50 -1.84 5.29 7.23
CA LEU A 50 -0.74 4.34 7.02
C LEU A 50 0.61 5.05 6.93
N PHE A 51 0.67 6.19 6.24
CA PHE A 51 1.90 6.97 6.05
C PHE A 51 2.38 7.69 7.32
N LYS A 52 1.61 7.67 8.43
CA LYS A 52 2.16 8.05 9.75
C LYS A 52 3.25 7.09 10.23
N TYR A 53 3.24 5.85 9.73
CA TYR A 53 4.14 4.78 10.17
C TYR A 53 4.90 4.12 9.02
N ALA A 54 4.48 4.31 7.76
CA ALA A 54 5.14 3.78 6.57
C ALA A 54 5.85 4.88 5.75
N ASN A 55 6.79 4.46 4.90
CA ASN A 55 7.56 5.31 4.00
C ASN A 55 7.09 5.24 2.54
N GLY A 56 6.26 4.24 2.21
CA GLY A 56 5.72 4.07 0.87
C GLY A 56 4.67 2.96 0.81
N ALA A 57 4.07 2.79 -0.37
CA ALA A 57 3.08 1.74 -0.60
C ALA A 57 3.14 1.20 -2.03
N ILE A 58 2.80 -0.07 -2.21
CA ILE A 58 2.59 -0.74 -3.49
C ILE A 58 1.08 -0.87 -3.68
N VAL A 59 0.54 -0.19 -4.70
CA VAL A 59 -0.90 -0.03 -4.86
C VAL A 59 -1.34 -0.47 -6.26
N SER A 60 -2.39 -1.29 -6.33
CA SER A 60 -2.92 -1.82 -7.59
C SER A 60 -4.44 -1.66 -7.64
N THR A 61 -5.20 -2.54 -6.99
CA THR A 61 -6.66 -2.64 -7.13
C THR A 61 -7.42 -1.32 -6.93
N SER A 62 -7.06 -0.52 -5.91
CA SER A 62 -7.74 0.75 -5.61
C SER A 62 -7.52 1.83 -6.67
N LEU A 63 -6.48 1.72 -7.49
CA LEU A 63 -6.13 2.65 -8.56
C LEU A 63 -6.63 2.22 -9.94
N LYS A 64 -7.09 0.98 -10.11
CA LYS A 64 -7.58 0.48 -11.40
C LYS A 64 -8.99 0.99 -11.72
N GLU A 65 -9.27 1.12 -13.01
CA GLU A 65 -10.64 1.24 -13.54
C GLU A 65 -11.35 -0.13 -13.52
N GLY A 66 -12.67 -0.12 -13.72
CA GLY A 66 -13.48 -1.34 -13.82
C GLY A 66 -13.66 -2.11 -12.50
N ASN A 67 -14.28 -3.29 -12.60
CA ASN A 67 -14.56 -4.17 -11.46
C ASN A 67 -13.40 -5.14 -11.21
N ILE A 68 -13.22 -5.56 -9.95
CA ILE A 68 -12.28 -6.61 -9.58
C ILE A 68 -12.70 -7.91 -10.28
N THR A 69 -11.77 -8.53 -10.99
CA THR A 69 -11.95 -9.83 -11.65
C THR A 69 -11.06 -10.88 -11.00
N GLU A 70 -11.46 -12.16 -11.12
CA GLU A 70 -10.69 -13.31 -10.65
C GLU A 70 -9.45 -13.63 -11.51
N ASP A 71 -9.19 -12.85 -12.58
CA ASP A 71 -8.05 -13.10 -13.45
C ASP A 71 -6.73 -12.97 -12.67
N VAL A 72 -5.91 -14.01 -12.70
CA VAL A 72 -4.62 -14.04 -11.96
C VAL A 72 -3.44 -13.49 -12.76
N ASN A 73 -3.65 -13.15 -14.05
CA ASN A 73 -2.61 -12.76 -15.00
C ASN A 73 -2.81 -11.33 -15.54
N VAL A 74 -2.36 -11.09 -16.79
CA VAL A 74 -2.50 -9.82 -17.51
C VAL A 74 -3.95 -9.36 -17.46
N LYS A 75 -4.17 -8.20 -16.85
CA LYS A 75 -5.50 -7.61 -16.74
C LYS A 75 -5.90 -6.95 -18.06
N SER A 76 -7.19 -6.97 -18.35
CA SER A 76 -7.77 -6.28 -19.51
C SER A 76 -7.47 -4.78 -19.47
N TYR A 77 -7.46 -4.13 -20.64
CA TYR A 77 -7.39 -2.68 -20.78
C TYR A 77 -8.47 -1.95 -19.95
N ALA A 78 -9.61 -2.61 -19.72
CA ALA A 78 -10.68 -2.11 -18.85
C ALA A 78 -10.27 -1.96 -17.36
N GLN A 79 -9.12 -2.50 -16.96
CA GLN A 79 -8.56 -2.40 -15.61
C GLN A 79 -7.22 -1.64 -15.58
N ARG A 80 -7.06 -0.68 -16.49
CA ARG A 80 -5.90 0.24 -16.48
C ARG A 80 -5.88 1.09 -15.20
N ILE A 81 -4.71 1.58 -14.86
CA ILE A 81 -4.55 2.53 -13.76
C ILE A 81 -5.19 3.87 -14.17
N ASP A 82 -6.02 4.41 -13.29
CA ASP A 82 -6.69 5.69 -13.42
C ASP A 82 -5.79 6.80 -12.88
N GLU A 83 -5.39 7.72 -13.74
CA GLU A 83 -4.50 8.83 -13.40
C GLU A 83 -5.08 9.76 -12.32
N GLU A 84 -6.39 10.03 -12.35
CA GLU A 84 -7.03 10.89 -11.35
C GLU A 84 -7.05 10.23 -9.99
N LYS A 85 -7.27 8.91 -9.93
CA LYS A 85 -7.15 8.16 -8.66
C LYS A 85 -5.73 8.23 -8.10
N VAL A 86 -4.70 8.18 -8.96
CA VAL A 86 -3.30 8.32 -8.55
C VAL A 86 -3.05 9.72 -7.97
N LYS A 87 -3.48 10.79 -8.66
CA LYS A 87 -3.32 12.17 -8.19
C LYS A 87 -4.00 12.38 -6.83
N ILE A 88 -5.22 11.87 -6.67
CA ILE A 88 -5.94 11.93 -5.39
C ILE A 88 -5.15 11.19 -4.31
N LEU A 89 -4.72 9.95 -4.56
CA LEU A 89 -3.99 9.15 -3.57
C LEU A 89 -2.71 9.86 -3.12
N VAL A 90 -1.91 10.36 -4.07
CA VAL A 90 -0.65 11.06 -3.79
C VAL A 90 -0.90 12.38 -3.06
N GLY A 91 -1.94 13.14 -3.45
CA GLY A 91 -2.29 14.41 -2.80
C GLY A 91 -2.75 14.29 -1.34
N LEU A 92 -3.13 13.09 -0.91
CA LEU A 92 -3.51 12.79 0.48
C LEU A 92 -2.31 12.45 1.37
N ILE A 93 -1.13 12.22 0.80
CA ILE A 93 0.10 11.97 1.55
C ILE A 93 0.69 13.31 1.96
N LYS A 94 0.74 13.57 3.26
CA LYS A 94 1.47 14.71 3.82
C LYS A 94 2.89 14.26 4.11
N ILE A 95 3.85 14.73 3.31
CA ILE A 95 5.29 14.50 3.50
C ILE A 95 5.87 15.68 4.26
#